data_AF-A0AA50PWA8-F1
#
_entry.id   AF-A0AA50PWA8-F1
#
_cell.length_a   1.000
_cell.length_b   1.000
_cell.length_c   1.000
_cell.angle_alpha   90.00
_cell.angle_beta   90.00
_cell.angle_gamma   90.00
#
_symmetry.space_group_name_H-M   'P 1'
#
loop_
_entity.id
_entity.type
_entity.pdbx_description
1 polymer ?
#
loop_
_entity_poly.entity_id
_entity_poly.type
_entity_poly.pdbx_seq_one_letter_code
_entity_poly.pdbx_strand_id
1 'polypeptide(L)'
;DLQAGLPVEFLVGFINKGEEDYTVETMEASFRYPMDYTYYIQNFTALPYYKEVKPKQEATFAYSFVPSEAFAGRPFGLNIQLNYKDASG
;
A
#
# COMPACT_ATOMS: atom_id res chain seq x y z
N ASP A 1 -0.19 10.79 13.67
CA ASP A 1 -0.03 11.84 12.64
C ASP A 1 1.21 11.49 11.82
N LEU A 2 1.19 11.70 10.51
CA LEU A 2 2.35 11.38 9.66
C LEU A 2 3.30 12.56 9.65
N GLN A 3 4.52 12.37 10.13
CA GLN A 3 5.51 13.44 10.14
C GLN A 3 6.14 13.58 8.76
N ALA A 4 6.08 14.78 8.19
CA ALA A 4 6.72 15.08 6.92
C ALA A 4 8.26 15.07 7.05
N GLY A 5 8.94 14.65 5.99
CA GLY A 5 10.40 14.56 5.95
C GLY A 5 11.00 13.34 6.66
N LEU A 6 10.21 12.56 7.40
CA LEU A 6 10.66 11.35 8.08
C LEU A 6 10.08 10.09 7.44
N PRO A 7 10.80 8.95 7.50
CA PRO A 7 10.24 7.67 7.11
C PRO A 7 9.01 7.34 7.96
N VAL A 8 7.96 6.94 7.26
CA VAL A 8 6.77 6.35 7.84
C VAL A 8 6.74 4.88 7.42
N GLU A 9 6.48 3.99 8.36
CA GLU A 9 6.40 2.55 8.13
C GLU A 9 4.99 2.03 8.46
N PHE A 10 4.51 1.10 7.64
CA PHE A 10 3.24 0.43 7.80
C PHE A 10 3.41 -1.07 7.63
N LEU A 11 2.62 -1.82 8.40
CA LEU A 11 2.44 -3.25 8.22
C LEU A 11 1.04 -3.49 7.68
N VAL A 12 0.95 -4.17 6.54
CA VAL A 12 -0.33 -4.56 5.94
C VAL A 12 -0.48 -6.07 6.04
N GLY A 13 -1.50 -6.50 6.77
CA GLY A 13 -1.90 -7.90 6.85
C GLY A 13 -2.74 -8.29 5.63
N PHE A 14 -2.42 -9.43 5.04
CA PHE A 14 -3.17 -10.07 3.96
C PHE A 14 -3.56 -11.47 4.40
N ILE A 15 -4.85 -11.77 4.43
CA ILE A 15 -5.38 -13.09 4.78
C ILE A 15 -6.06 -13.67 3.55
N ASN A 16 -5.52 -14.77 3.01
CA ASN A 16 -6.15 -15.48 1.91
C ASN A 16 -7.33 -16.31 2.43
N LYS A 17 -8.55 -15.84 2.17
CA LYS A 17 -9.80 -16.55 2.50
C LYS A 17 -10.37 -17.37 1.33
N GLY A 18 -9.68 -17.38 0.19
CA GLY A 18 -10.08 -18.12 -1.00
C GLY A 18 -9.68 -19.60 -0.94
N GLU A 19 -9.93 -20.30 -2.04
CA GLU A 19 -9.59 -21.72 -2.24
C GLU A 19 -8.33 -21.90 -3.10
N GLU A 20 -7.89 -20.85 -3.79
CA GLU A 20 -6.70 -20.82 -4.65
C GLU A 20 -5.54 -20.06 -3.98
N ASP A 21 -4.33 -20.30 -4.48
CA ASP A 21 -3.14 -19.54 -4.09
C ASP A 21 -3.20 -18.12 -4.69
N TYR A 22 -2.89 -17.10 -3.88
CA TYR A 22 -2.72 -15.72 -4.36
C TYR A 22 -1.24 -15.34 -4.37
N THR A 23 -0.81 -14.66 -5.43
CA THR A 23 0.49 -13.99 -5.46
C THR A 23 0.30 -12.50 -5.19
N VAL A 24 0.79 -12.02 -4.06
CA VAL A 24 0.89 -10.59 -3.75
C VAL A 24 2.05 -10.01 -4.55
N GLU A 25 1.77 -9.10 -5.47
CA GLU A 25 2.73 -8.59 -6.44
C GLU A 25 3.42 -7.34 -5.94
N THR A 26 2.67 -6.26 -5.69
CA THR A 26 3.21 -4.96 -5.31
C THR A 26 2.37 -4.29 -4.24
N MET A 27 2.99 -3.38 -3.50
CA MET A 27 2.27 -2.38 -2.73
C MET A 27 2.67 -0.98 -3.16
N GLU A 28 1.68 -0.12 -3.26
CA GLU A 28 1.81 1.26 -3.69
C GLU A 28 1.11 2.15 -2.67
N ALA A 29 1.64 3.36 -2.50
CA ALA A 29 0.99 4.37 -1.67
C ALA A 29 0.88 5.68 -2.44
N SER A 30 -0.13 6.46 -2.07
CA SER A 30 -0.29 7.82 -2.57
C SER A 30 -1.00 8.73 -1.58
N PHE A 31 -0.67 10.01 -1.62
CA PHE A 31 -1.53 11.06 -1.08
C PHE A 31 -2.48 11.57 -2.14
N ARG A 32 -3.74 11.69 -1.76
CA ARG A 32 -4.85 12.13 -2.63
C ARG A 32 -5.72 13.16 -1.93
N TYR A 33 -6.49 13.92 -2.71
CA TYR A 33 -7.50 14.81 -2.12
C TYR A 33 -8.67 13.99 -1.56
N PRO A 34 -9.14 14.24 -0.32
CA PRO A 34 -10.24 13.48 0.27
C PRO A 34 -11.55 13.51 -0.54
N MET A 35 -11.77 14.57 -1.32
CA MET A 35 -12.98 14.76 -2.15
C MET A 35 -12.82 14.27 -3.59
N ASP A 36 -11.58 14.02 -4.03
CA ASP A 36 -11.29 13.56 -5.39
C ASP A 36 -10.08 12.61 -5.39
N TYR A 37 -10.39 11.31 -5.45
CA TYR A 37 -9.39 10.23 -5.43
C TYR A 37 -8.71 10.01 -6.79
N THR A 38 -9.10 10.74 -7.83
CA THR A 38 -8.44 10.69 -9.15
C THR A 38 -7.24 11.62 -9.22
N TYR A 39 -7.13 12.59 -8.30
CA TYR A 39 -6.02 13.53 -8.24
C TYR A 39 -4.92 13.08 -7.28
N TYR A 40 -3.71 12.88 -7.80
CA TYR A 40 -2.53 12.49 -7.04
C TYR A 40 -1.75 13.73 -6.57
N ILE A 41 -1.51 13.82 -5.26
CA ILE A 41 -0.70 14.88 -4.63
C ILE A 41 0.76 14.44 -4.55
N GLN A 42 0.99 13.22 -4.09
CA GLN A 42 2.30 12.58 -4.04
C GLN A 42 2.13 11.08 -4.28
N ASN A 43 2.83 10.55 -5.26
CA ASN A 43 2.94 9.11 -5.50
C ASN A 43 4.21 8.58 -4.83
N PHE A 44 4.10 7.43 -4.18
CA PHE A 44 5.23 6.71 -3.60
C PHE A 44 5.58 5.48 -4.45
N THR A 45 6.72 4.86 -4.15
CA THR A 45 7.29 3.77 -4.94
C THR A 45 6.39 2.54 -4.97
N ALA A 46 6.19 1.93 -6.13
CA ALA A 46 5.64 0.57 -6.19
C ALA A 46 6.68 -0.44 -5.71
N LEU A 47 6.44 -1.02 -4.53
CA LEU A 47 7.35 -1.99 -3.92
C LEU A 47 6.91 -3.42 -4.28
N PRO A 48 7.69 -4.18 -5.05
CA PRO A 48 7.37 -5.56 -5.38
C PRO A 48 7.67 -6.53 -4.22
N TYR A 49 6.82 -7.55 -4.06
CA TYR A 49 7.00 -8.67 -3.13
C TYR A 49 7.00 -10.04 -3.82
N TYR A 50 6.16 -10.24 -4.84
CA TYR A 50 5.96 -11.53 -5.53
C TYR A 50 5.83 -12.72 -4.57
N LYS A 51 5.01 -12.55 -3.54
CA LYS A 51 4.85 -13.52 -2.46
C LYS A 51 3.57 -14.32 -2.63
N GLU A 52 3.71 -15.64 -2.73
CA GLU A 52 2.57 -16.57 -2.66
C GLU A 52 2.03 -16.65 -1.22
N VAL A 53 0.70 -16.59 -1.10
CA VAL A 53 -0.07 -16.79 0.13
C VAL A 53 -1.15 -17.83 -0.14
N LYS A 54 -1.02 -18.98 0.50
CA LYS A 54 -1.91 -20.13 0.26
C LYS A 54 -3.28 -19.95 0.91
N PRO A 55 -4.30 -20.72 0.51
CA PRO A 55 -5.60 -20.75 1.16
C PRO A 55 -5.48 -20.84 2.68
N LYS A 56 -6.25 -20.01 3.38
CA LYS A 56 -6.32 -19.92 4.84
C LYS A 56 -5.02 -19.49 5.52
N GLN A 57 -4.02 -19.01 4.77
CA GLN A 57 -2.81 -18.42 5.32
C GLN A 57 -2.92 -16.89 5.40
N GLU A 58 -2.07 -16.34 6.26
CA GLU A 58 -1.85 -14.91 6.37
C GLU A 58 -0.39 -14.56 6.09
N ALA A 59 -0.18 -13.37 5.54
CA ALA A 59 1.13 -12.77 5.36
C ALA A 59 1.07 -11.30 5.79
N THR A 60 2.19 -10.77 6.26
CA THR A 60 2.34 -9.36 6.61
C THR A 60 3.40 -8.73 5.74
N PHE A 61 3.09 -7.58 5.17
CA PHE A 61 3.95 -6.85 4.24
C PHE A 61 4.33 -5.51 4.85
N ALA A 62 5.63 -5.25 4.94
CA ALA A 62 6.17 -4.00 5.45
C ALA A 62 6.42 -3.01 4.31
N TYR A 63 5.85 -1.82 4.41
CA TYR A 63 6.02 -0.77 3.42
C TYR A 63 6.37 0.55 4.10
N SER A 64 7.34 1.25 3.53
CA SER A 64 7.80 2.53 4.07
C SER A 64 7.94 3.59 2.99
N PHE A 65 7.62 4.84 3.33
CA PHE A 65 7.83 5.98 2.45
C PHE A 65 8.16 7.24 3.26
N VAL A 66 8.69 8.26 2.58
CA VAL A 66 8.99 9.57 3.18
C VAL A 66 8.05 10.62 2.58
N PRO A 67 7.08 11.16 3.35
CA PRO A 67 6.23 12.25 2.90
C PRO A 67 7.06 13.52 2.65
N SER A 68 6.73 14.28 1.60
CA SER A 68 7.42 15.54 1.32
C SER A 68 7.08 16.61 2.37
N GLU A 69 8.09 17.34 2.84
CA GLU A 69 7.94 18.49 3.75
C GLU A 69 7.04 19.59 3.18
N ALA A 70 7.01 19.74 1.84
CA ALA A 70 6.16 20.72 1.16
C ALA A 70 4.66 20.54 1.44
N PHE A 71 4.28 19.38 1.97
CA PHE A 71 2.90 19.01 2.25
C PHE A 71 2.58 18.98 3.74
N ALA A 72 3.51 19.37 4.63
CA ALA A 72 3.28 19.40 6.06
C ALA A 72 2.05 20.24 6.46
N GLY A 73 1.26 19.74 7.43
CA GLY A 73 0.14 20.48 8.04
C GLY A 73 -1.14 20.57 7.20
N ARG A 74 -1.21 19.92 6.05
CA ARG A 74 -2.42 19.85 5.22
C ARG A 74 -3.14 18.51 5.40
N PRO A 75 -4.49 18.48 5.46
CA PRO A 75 -5.23 17.23 5.53
C PRO A 75 -5.24 16.54 4.15
N PHE A 76 -4.70 15.32 4.08
CA PHE A 76 -4.76 14.50 2.87
C PHE A 76 -5.36 13.13 3.17
N GLY A 77 -5.89 12.49 2.13
CA GLY A 77 -6.18 11.07 2.16
C GLY A 77 -4.91 10.28 1.89
N LEU A 78 -4.55 9.36 2.78
CA LEU A 78 -3.57 8.31 2.49
C LEU A 78 -4.30 7.14 1.83
N ASN A 79 -3.83 6.74 0.65
CA ASN A 79 -4.25 5.53 -0.02
C ASN A 79 -3.10 4.54 -0.05
N ILE A 80 -3.35 3.32 0.44
CA ILE A 80 -2.44 2.17 0.32
C ILE A 80 -3.15 1.15 -0.58
N GLN A 81 -2.45 0.70 -1.62
CA GLN A 81 -2.96 -0.27 -2.58
C GLN A 81 -2.05 -1.50 -2.56
N LEU A 82 -2.62 -2.66 -2.23
CA LEU A 82 -1.94 -3.95 -2.28
C LEU A 82 -2.49 -4.72 -3.49
N ASN A 83 -1.63 -4.98 -4.47
CA ASN A 83 -1.99 -5.69 -5.69
C ASN A 83 -1.66 -7.18 -5.53
N TYR A 84 -2.61 -8.03 -5.87
CA TYR A 84 -2.46 -9.48 -5.85
C TYR A 84 -3.27 -10.10 -6.99
N LYS A 85 -2.87 -11.30 -7.39
CA LYS A 85 -3.55 -12.07 -8.43
C LYS A 85 -3.65 -13.55 -8.06
N ASP A 86 -4.66 -14.23 -8.61
CA ASP A 86 -4.70 -15.68 -8.64
C ASP A 86 -4.05 -16.23 -9.92
N ALA A 87 -4.15 -17.54 -10.13
CA ALA A 87 -3.61 -18.22 -11.31
C ALA A 87 -4.24 -17.76 -12.65
N SER A 88 -5.41 -17.12 -12.61
CA SER A 88 -6.15 -16.66 -13.80
C SER A 88 -5.71 -15.28 -14.30
N GLY A 89 -4.93 -14.54 -13.51
CA GLY A 89 -4.39 -13.23 -13.87
C GLY A 89 -5.11 -12.06 -13.23
#